data_AF-A0A348ZTP4-F1
#
_entry.id   AF-A0A348ZTP4-F1
#
_cell.length_a   1.000
_cell.length_b   1.000
_cell.length_c   1.000
_cell.angle_alpha   90.00
_cell.angle_beta   90.00
_cell.angle_gamma   90.00
#
_symmetry.space_group_name_H-M   'P 1'
#
loop_
_entity.id
_entity.type
_entity.pdbx_description
1 polymer ?
#
loop_
_entity_poly.entity_id
_entity_poly.type
_entity_poly.pdbx_seq_one_letter_code
_entity_poly.pdbx_strand_id
1 'polypeptide(L)'
;NKEDLWEIPSQGDRAMEPYYTIMKLPREARDTRQVGATEGKEEYILLLPFTPARRDNLAAWLAARCDGQDYGKMVVYSFPRDRLVFGPRQISARIDQDAHISQQLTLWGQKGSKVIRGSLLVIPIERSLLYVQPLYLVASDQGGLPELRRVIVAYENDVVMEENLEASLLRLFGQRRITAVKVEQPFLAGKAGVSIGQLAREAMRIFERANDAQRQGDWAGYGEHLKRLEEALERLAR
;
A
#
# COMPACT_ATOMS: atom_id res chain seq x y z
N ASN A 1 1.61 -2.11 -31.92
CA ASN A 1 1.19 -1.78 -30.55
C ASN A 1 2.36 -2.08 -29.61
N LYS A 2 3.05 -1.07 -29.03
CA LYS A 2 4.28 -1.30 -28.23
C LYS A 2 4.00 -1.59 -26.75
N GLU A 3 2.74 -1.52 -26.33
CA GLU A 3 2.30 -1.77 -24.95
C GLU A 3 2.09 -3.27 -24.63
N ASP A 4 2.06 -4.12 -25.65
CA ASP A 4 1.90 -5.58 -25.51
C ASP A 4 3.26 -6.31 -25.48
N LEU A 5 4.38 -5.58 -25.64
CA LEU A 5 5.72 -6.10 -25.41
C LEU A 5 6.13 -5.77 -23.97
N TRP A 6 6.34 -6.80 -23.16
CA TRP A 6 6.76 -6.64 -21.76
C TRP A 6 8.23 -7.01 -21.59
N GLU A 7 8.88 -6.31 -20.67
CA GLU A 7 10.28 -6.47 -20.32
C GLU A 7 10.41 -6.68 -18.81
N ILE A 8 11.47 -7.35 -18.39
CA ILE A 8 11.83 -7.47 -16.97
C ILE A 8 12.38 -6.10 -16.54
N PRO A 9 11.81 -5.47 -15.50
CA PRO A 9 12.28 -4.19 -15.02
C PRO A 9 13.70 -4.29 -14.46
N SER A 10 14.43 -3.19 -14.51
CA SER A 10 15.73 -3.07 -13.85
C SER A 10 15.61 -2.48 -12.44
N GLN A 11 16.48 -2.95 -11.56
CA GLN A 11 16.79 -2.34 -10.27
C GLN A 11 18.21 -1.77 -10.36
N GLY A 12 18.30 -0.45 -10.54
CA GLY A 12 19.55 0.19 -10.98
C GLY A 12 19.95 -0.32 -12.38
N ASP A 13 21.17 -0.81 -12.51
CA ASP A 13 21.74 -1.30 -13.78
C ASP A 13 21.52 -2.80 -14.03
N ARG A 14 20.85 -3.51 -13.11
CA ARG A 14 20.62 -4.95 -13.21
C ARG A 14 19.15 -5.26 -13.46
N ALA A 15 18.87 -6.20 -14.35
CA ALA A 15 17.53 -6.77 -14.47
C ALA A 15 17.12 -7.42 -13.15
N MET A 16 15.84 -7.31 -12.79
CA MET A 16 15.32 -7.98 -11.62
C MET A 16 15.34 -9.50 -11.79
N GLU A 17 15.73 -10.18 -10.71
CA GLU A 17 15.63 -11.63 -10.62
C GLU A 17 14.29 -12.03 -9.99
N PRO A 18 13.71 -13.18 -10.36
CA PRO A 18 12.55 -13.72 -9.66
C PRO A 18 12.88 -14.00 -8.19
N TYR A 19 11.91 -13.79 -7.31
CA TYR A 19 12.08 -14.04 -5.87
C TYR A 19 10.95 -14.90 -5.31
N TYR A 20 11.32 -15.74 -4.35
CA TYR A 20 10.39 -16.62 -3.67
C TYR A 20 9.65 -15.89 -2.56
N THR A 21 8.39 -16.22 -2.38
CA THR A 21 7.55 -15.68 -1.31
C THR A 21 6.42 -16.64 -0.96
N ILE A 22 5.87 -16.49 0.24
CA ILE A 22 4.69 -17.25 0.69
C ILE A 22 3.56 -16.25 0.86
N MET A 23 2.50 -16.40 0.07
CA MET A 23 1.33 -15.52 0.14
C MET A 23 0.08 -16.18 -0.43
N LYS A 24 -1.06 -15.55 -0.17
CA LYS A 24 -2.31 -15.86 -0.88
C LYS A 24 -2.30 -15.12 -2.20
N LEU A 25 -2.38 -15.85 -3.31
CA LEU A 25 -2.50 -15.21 -4.62
C LEU A 25 -3.82 -14.41 -4.69
N PRO A 26 -3.80 -13.15 -5.18
CA PRO A 26 -5.00 -12.36 -5.39
C PRO A 26 -5.98 -13.09 -6.30
N ARG A 27 -7.29 -13.06 -5.97
CA ARG A 27 -8.33 -13.65 -6.83
C ARG A 27 -8.27 -13.01 -8.22
N GLU A 28 -8.24 -13.86 -9.25
CA GLU A 28 -8.46 -13.42 -10.61
C GLU A 28 -9.87 -12.84 -10.72
N ALA A 29 -9.97 -11.54 -11.03
CA ALA A 29 -11.28 -10.89 -11.20
C ALA A 29 -12.02 -11.36 -12.48
N ARG A 30 -11.46 -12.31 -13.25
CA ARG A 30 -11.94 -12.63 -14.61
C ARG A 30 -12.12 -14.11 -14.94
N ASP A 31 -11.68 -15.06 -14.12
CA ASP A 31 -11.87 -16.48 -14.46
C ASP A 31 -12.44 -17.31 -13.31
N THR A 32 -13.77 -17.23 -13.15
CA THR A 32 -14.58 -18.10 -12.29
C THR A 32 -14.68 -19.55 -12.80
N ARG A 33 -13.89 -19.99 -13.80
CA ARG A 33 -14.01 -21.34 -14.39
C ARG A 33 -12.88 -22.30 -14.06
N GLN A 34 -11.77 -21.88 -13.46
CA GLN A 34 -10.78 -22.81 -12.92
C GLN A 34 -11.08 -23.18 -11.47
N VAL A 35 -12.07 -24.06 -11.31
CA VAL A 35 -12.34 -24.78 -10.06
C VAL A 35 -11.23 -25.82 -9.89
N GLY A 36 -10.27 -25.51 -9.03
CA GLY A 36 -9.14 -26.38 -8.71
C GLY A 36 -8.03 -25.67 -7.93
N ALA A 37 -7.96 -24.33 -8.02
CA ALA A 37 -7.04 -23.54 -7.22
C ALA A 37 -7.41 -23.65 -5.73
N THR A 38 -6.42 -23.91 -4.91
CA THR A 38 -6.56 -24.01 -3.46
C THR A 38 -6.95 -22.63 -2.89
N GLU A 39 -8.25 -22.34 -2.85
CA GLU A 39 -8.75 -21.00 -2.51
C GLU A 39 -8.32 -20.56 -1.11
N GLY A 40 -7.70 -19.38 -1.03
CA GLY A 40 -7.45 -18.68 0.23
C GLY A 40 -6.36 -19.30 1.13
N LYS A 41 -5.58 -20.25 0.62
CA LYS A 41 -4.40 -20.77 1.32
C LYS A 41 -3.13 -20.05 0.85
N GLU A 42 -2.19 -19.95 1.77
CA GLU A 42 -0.85 -19.50 1.51
C GLU A 42 -0.13 -20.52 0.61
N GLU A 43 0.54 -20.03 -0.43
CA GLU A 43 1.30 -20.86 -1.38
C GLU A 43 2.73 -20.36 -1.47
N TYR A 44 3.68 -21.29 -1.57
CA TYR A 44 5.06 -20.97 -1.91
C TYR A 44 5.18 -20.72 -3.40
N ILE A 45 5.51 -19.49 -3.79
CA ILE A 45 5.52 -19.04 -5.18
C ILE A 45 6.84 -18.36 -5.54
N LEU A 46 7.19 -18.42 -6.82
CA LEU A 46 8.26 -17.63 -7.45
C LEU A 46 7.62 -16.47 -8.23
N LEU A 47 7.96 -15.23 -7.90
CA LEU A 47 7.31 -14.04 -8.47
C LEU A 47 8.29 -13.18 -9.28
N LEU A 48 7.83 -12.66 -10.43
CA LEU A 48 8.58 -11.74 -11.28
C LEU A 48 7.67 -10.62 -11.83
N PRO A 49 7.97 -9.33 -11.56
CA PRO A 49 7.24 -8.21 -12.13
C PRO A 49 7.63 -7.92 -13.58
N PHE A 50 6.74 -7.26 -14.32
CA PHE A 50 6.93 -6.85 -15.72
C PHE A 50 6.49 -5.41 -15.96
N THR A 51 7.22 -4.71 -16.80
CA THR A 51 6.90 -3.37 -17.31
C THR A 51 6.69 -3.41 -18.83
N PRO A 52 5.84 -2.56 -19.44
CA PRO A 52 5.84 -2.41 -20.88
C PRO A 52 7.21 -1.93 -21.37
N ALA A 53 7.59 -2.32 -22.58
CA ALA A 53 8.84 -1.90 -23.17
C ALA A 53 8.97 -0.37 -23.16
N ARG A 54 10.12 0.12 -22.66
CA ARG A 54 10.44 1.56 -22.55
C ARG A 54 9.52 2.37 -21.64
N ARG A 55 8.75 1.73 -20.75
CA ARG A 55 7.97 2.41 -19.70
C ARG A 55 8.38 1.90 -18.34
N ASP A 56 8.30 2.78 -17.34
CA ASP A 56 8.70 2.42 -15.98
C ASP A 56 7.52 2.01 -15.09
N ASN A 57 6.28 2.03 -15.60
CA ASN A 57 5.09 1.60 -14.86
C ASN A 57 4.91 0.08 -14.97
N LEU A 58 4.46 -0.57 -13.90
CA LEU A 58 4.17 -2.00 -13.94
C LEU A 58 2.97 -2.28 -14.83
N ALA A 59 3.12 -3.30 -15.68
CA ALA A 59 2.04 -3.86 -16.48
C ALA A 59 1.47 -5.12 -15.84
N ALA A 60 2.35 -5.96 -15.26
CA ALA A 60 1.94 -7.26 -14.75
C ALA A 60 2.93 -7.81 -13.74
N TRP A 61 2.56 -8.92 -13.11
CA TRP A 61 3.48 -9.86 -12.49
C TRP A 61 3.11 -11.29 -12.91
N LEU A 62 4.13 -12.13 -13.00
CA LEU A 62 4.02 -13.56 -13.22
C LEU A 62 4.35 -14.25 -11.89
N ALA A 63 3.52 -15.20 -11.47
CA ALA A 63 3.85 -16.11 -10.38
C ALA A 63 3.86 -17.55 -10.89
N ALA A 64 4.89 -18.30 -10.52
CA ALA A 64 4.94 -19.75 -10.68
C ALA A 64 4.73 -20.40 -9.31
N ARG A 65 3.83 -21.37 -9.23
CA ARG A 65 3.50 -22.08 -7.98
C ARG A 65 4.53 -23.18 -7.73
N CYS A 66 5.08 -23.23 -6.53
CA CYS A 66 6.19 -24.11 -6.17
C CYS A 66 5.81 -25.19 -5.15
N ASP A 67 4.53 -25.32 -4.80
CA ASP A 67 4.01 -26.33 -3.89
C ASP A 67 2.56 -26.73 -4.20
N GLY A 68 2.04 -27.67 -3.41
CA GLY A 68 0.63 -28.08 -3.45
C GLY A 68 0.20 -28.80 -4.72
N GLN A 69 -1.11 -28.78 -4.98
CA GLN A 69 -1.73 -29.44 -6.14
C GLN A 69 -1.50 -28.70 -7.46
N ASP A 70 -1.14 -27.42 -7.38
CA ASP A 70 -0.94 -26.53 -8.51
C ASP A 70 0.56 -26.33 -8.84
N TYR A 71 1.44 -27.17 -8.28
CA TYR A 71 2.88 -27.15 -8.54
C TYR A 71 3.20 -27.05 -10.04
N GLY A 72 4.05 -26.09 -10.41
CA GLY A 72 4.47 -25.85 -11.78
C GLY A 72 3.48 -25.04 -12.62
N LYS A 73 2.26 -24.77 -12.14
CA LYS A 73 1.33 -23.86 -12.82
C LYS A 73 1.78 -22.41 -12.65
N MET A 74 1.59 -21.63 -13.70
CA MET A 74 1.92 -20.22 -13.75
C MET A 74 0.66 -19.38 -13.90
N VAL A 75 0.64 -18.22 -13.24
CA VAL A 75 -0.42 -17.23 -13.34
C VAL A 75 0.18 -15.87 -13.67
N VAL A 76 -0.45 -15.17 -14.60
CA VAL A 76 -0.11 -13.78 -14.94
C VAL A 76 -1.23 -12.89 -14.46
N TYR A 77 -0.89 -11.90 -13.63
CA TYR A 77 -1.81 -10.86 -13.23
C TYR A 77 -1.45 -9.56 -13.94
N SER A 78 -2.37 -9.03 -14.74
CA SER A 78 -2.20 -7.75 -15.43
C SER A 78 -2.87 -6.62 -14.65
N PHE A 79 -2.16 -5.52 -14.47
CA PHE A 79 -2.70 -4.33 -13.85
C PHE A 79 -3.61 -3.56 -14.82
N PRO A 80 -4.68 -2.91 -14.32
CA PRO A 80 -5.53 -2.05 -15.13
C PRO A 80 -4.74 -0.90 -15.77
N ARG A 81 -4.99 -0.62 -17.06
CA ARG A 81 -4.26 0.42 -17.82
C ARG A 81 -4.69 1.85 -17.46
N ASP A 82 -5.81 2.00 -16.77
CA ASP A 82 -6.38 3.27 -16.31
C ASP A 82 -5.75 3.77 -15.00
N ARG A 83 -4.97 2.95 -14.30
CA ARG A 83 -4.25 3.33 -13.08
C ARG A 83 -2.74 3.31 -13.29
N LEU A 84 -2.07 4.36 -12.80
CA LEU A 84 -0.61 4.39 -12.72
C LEU A 84 -0.14 3.49 -11.57
N VAL A 85 0.58 2.43 -11.92
CA VAL A 85 1.24 1.52 -10.97
C VAL A 85 2.74 1.73 -11.07
N PHE A 86 3.37 2.22 -10.00
CA PHE A 86 4.80 2.51 -10.00
C PHE A 86 5.62 1.24 -10.23
N GLY A 87 6.65 1.32 -11.08
CA GLY A 87 7.58 0.22 -11.24
C GLY A 87 8.83 0.32 -10.37
N PRO A 88 9.62 -0.76 -10.32
CA PRO A 88 10.83 -0.88 -9.50
C PRO A 88 11.79 0.30 -9.64
N ARG A 89 12.00 0.78 -10.87
CA ARG A 89 12.88 1.92 -11.16
C ARG A 89 12.34 3.22 -10.56
N GLN A 90 11.03 3.45 -10.64
CA GLN A 90 10.40 4.65 -10.05
C GLN A 90 10.46 4.62 -8.52
N ILE A 91 10.21 3.46 -7.91
CA ILE A 91 10.32 3.29 -6.46
C ILE A 91 11.77 3.48 -6.00
N SER A 92 12.75 2.91 -6.72
CA SER A 92 14.18 3.11 -6.42
C SER A 92 14.55 4.60 -6.46
N ALA A 93 14.08 5.34 -7.49
CA ALA A 93 14.32 6.77 -7.58
C ALA A 93 13.69 7.56 -6.41
N ARG A 94 12.49 7.18 -5.96
CA ARG A 94 11.84 7.81 -4.79
C ARG A 94 12.59 7.53 -3.50
N ILE A 95 13.11 6.31 -3.32
CA ILE A 95 13.97 5.95 -2.19
C ILE A 95 15.23 6.81 -2.19
N ASP A 96 15.86 7.01 -3.35
CA ASP A 96 17.07 7.83 -3.49
C ASP A 96 16.82 9.33 -3.27
N GLN A 97 15.59 9.79 -3.55
CA GLN A 97 15.16 11.18 -3.35
C GLN A 97 14.72 11.48 -1.91
N ASP A 98 14.43 10.47 -1.09
CA ASP A 98 14.11 10.68 0.31
C ASP A 98 15.34 11.21 1.06
N ALA A 99 15.21 12.42 1.62
CA ALA A 99 16.32 13.11 2.25
C ALA A 99 16.90 12.34 3.45
N HIS A 100 16.04 11.69 4.24
CA HIS A 100 16.47 10.94 5.43
C HIS A 100 17.22 9.67 5.04
N ILE A 101 16.67 8.91 4.09
CA ILE A 101 17.31 7.70 3.57
C ILE A 101 18.64 8.06 2.90
N SER A 102 18.65 9.04 2.00
CA SER A 102 19.85 9.47 1.26
C SER A 102 20.98 9.92 2.19
N GLN A 103 20.65 10.68 3.25
CA GLN A 103 21.60 11.08 4.27
C GLN A 103 22.18 9.87 5.02
N GLN A 104 21.34 8.95 5.48
CA GLN A 104 21.79 7.75 6.21
C GLN A 104 22.66 6.85 5.35
N LEU A 105 22.26 6.61 4.09
CA LEU A 105 23.05 5.79 3.17
C LEU A 105 24.40 6.41 2.86
N THR A 106 24.47 7.74 2.73
CA THR A 106 25.73 8.45 2.57
C THR A 106 26.62 8.31 3.80
N LEU A 107 26.06 8.41 5.01
CA LEU A 107 26.80 8.22 6.28
C LEU A 107 27.33 6.80 6.44
N TRP A 108 26.51 5.78 6.15
CA TRP A 108 26.94 4.38 6.24
C TRP A 108 27.86 3.94 5.08
N GLY A 109 27.84 4.65 3.96
CA GLY A 109 28.74 4.43 2.83
C GLY A 109 30.13 5.06 3.01
N GLN A 110 30.45 5.60 4.18
CA GLN A 110 31.75 6.21 4.47
C GLN A 110 32.81 5.17 4.87
N LYS A 111 34.02 5.65 5.18
CA LYS A 111 35.16 4.79 5.54
C LYS A 111 34.80 3.85 6.69
N GLY A 112 35.02 2.55 6.46
CA GLY A 112 34.86 1.50 7.46
C GLY A 112 33.63 0.62 7.23
N SER A 113 32.64 1.07 6.47
CA SER A 113 31.45 0.28 6.14
C SER A 113 31.01 0.45 4.68
N LYS A 114 30.37 -0.59 4.15
CA LYS A 114 29.74 -0.58 2.84
C LYS A 114 28.28 -0.93 3.01
N VAL A 115 27.42 -0.14 2.36
CA VAL A 115 25.99 -0.45 2.26
C VAL A 115 25.77 -1.43 1.12
N ILE A 116 25.02 -2.49 1.39
CA ILE A 116 24.50 -3.40 0.39
C ILE A 116 22.99 -3.24 0.35
N ARG A 117 22.47 -2.77 -0.78
CA ARG A 117 21.03 -2.73 -1.04
C ARG A 117 20.59 -4.10 -1.56
N GLY A 118 19.68 -4.75 -0.86
CA GLY A 118 19.10 -6.01 -1.31
C GLY A 118 18.14 -5.82 -2.49
N SER A 119 17.62 -6.95 -2.99
CA SER A 119 16.62 -6.96 -4.06
C SER A 119 15.34 -6.25 -3.61
N LEU A 120 14.76 -5.46 -4.52
CA LEU A 120 13.48 -4.80 -4.29
C LEU A 120 12.35 -5.80 -4.54
N LEU A 121 11.66 -6.21 -3.47
CA LEU A 121 10.52 -7.11 -3.55
C LEU A 121 9.26 -6.30 -3.84
N VAL A 122 8.50 -6.70 -4.86
CA VAL A 122 7.22 -6.11 -5.27
C VAL A 122 6.10 -7.05 -4.87
N ILE A 123 5.55 -6.84 -3.68
CA ILE A 123 4.61 -7.75 -3.04
C ILE A 123 3.18 -7.29 -3.33
N PRO A 124 2.38 -8.05 -4.11
CA PRO A 124 0.97 -7.73 -4.30
C PRO A 124 0.16 -8.07 -3.06
N ILE A 125 -0.61 -7.10 -2.56
CA ILE A 125 -1.56 -7.26 -1.46
C ILE A 125 -2.92 -6.78 -1.96
N GLU A 126 -3.83 -7.74 -2.18
CA GLU A 126 -5.16 -7.49 -2.76
C GLU A 126 -5.09 -6.70 -4.08
N ARG A 127 -5.41 -5.39 -4.05
CA ARG A 127 -5.42 -4.47 -5.20
C ARG A 127 -4.31 -3.41 -5.11
N SER A 128 -3.34 -3.62 -4.23
CA SER A 128 -2.23 -2.70 -3.99
C SER A 128 -0.88 -3.42 -4.07
N LEU A 129 0.19 -2.64 -4.14
CA LEU A 129 1.56 -3.13 -4.12
C LEU A 129 2.31 -2.56 -2.93
N LEU A 130 3.02 -3.43 -2.24
CA LEU A 130 3.97 -3.08 -1.20
C LEU A 130 5.37 -3.37 -1.73
N TYR A 131 6.26 -2.39 -1.65
CA TYR A 131 7.65 -2.55 -2.09
C TYR A 131 8.54 -2.65 -0.86
N VAL A 132 9.37 -3.70 -0.79
CA VAL A 132 10.22 -3.96 0.38
C VAL A 132 11.65 -4.13 -0.09
N GLN A 133 12.57 -3.37 0.49
CA GLN A 133 14.00 -3.45 0.20
C GLN A 133 14.81 -3.55 1.49
N PRO A 134 15.47 -4.69 1.76
CA PRO A 134 16.39 -4.81 2.88
C PRO A 134 17.70 -4.06 2.60
N LEU A 135 18.26 -3.44 3.63
CA LEU A 135 19.56 -2.80 3.62
C LEU A 135 20.50 -3.50 4.58
N TYR A 136 21.64 -3.95 4.06
CA TYR A 136 22.67 -4.59 4.84
C TYR A 136 23.89 -3.68 4.98
N LEU A 137 24.58 -3.78 6.11
CA LEU A 137 25.90 -3.20 6.29
C LEU A 137 26.94 -4.30 6.37
N VAL A 138 28.09 -4.03 5.78
CA VAL A 138 29.28 -4.89 5.90
C VAL A 138 30.48 -4.03 6.22
N ALA A 139 31.37 -4.51 7.08
CA ALA A 139 32.63 -3.85 7.33
C ALA A 139 33.48 -3.84 6.04
N SER A 140 34.24 -2.76 5.81
CA SER A 140 35.03 -2.60 4.57
C SER A 140 36.33 -3.41 4.55
N ASP A 141 36.75 -3.96 5.69
CA ASP A 141 37.88 -4.87 5.82
C ASP A 141 37.52 -6.31 5.38
N GLN A 142 38.54 -7.13 5.14
CA GLN A 142 38.35 -8.48 4.62
C GLN A 142 37.66 -9.37 5.67
N GLY A 143 36.44 -9.82 5.36
CA GLY A 143 35.73 -10.83 6.16
C GLY A 143 34.45 -10.36 6.84
N GLY A 144 34.03 -9.10 6.64
CA GLY A 144 32.74 -8.63 7.17
C GLY A 144 31.57 -9.47 6.65
N LEU A 145 30.73 -9.96 7.57
CA LEU A 145 29.45 -10.60 7.24
C LEU A 145 28.38 -9.51 7.03
N PRO A 146 27.56 -9.57 5.97
CA PRO A 146 26.45 -8.64 5.79
C PRO A 146 25.40 -8.79 6.89
N GLU A 147 25.12 -7.70 7.61
CA GLU A 147 24.10 -7.66 8.66
C GLU A 147 22.92 -6.78 8.22
N LEU A 148 21.69 -7.28 8.37
CA LEU A 148 20.49 -6.50 8.09
C LEU A 148 20.42 -5.31 9.06
N ARG A 149 20.53 -4.09 8.54
CA ARG A 149 20.51 -2.87 9.35
C ARG A 149 19.17 -2.16 9.31
N ARG A 150 18.52 -2.12 8.14
CA ARG A 150 17.23 -1.47 7.93
C ARG A 150 16.39 -2.21 6.89
N VAL A 151 15.10 -1.93 6.91
CA VAL A 151 14.16 -2.29 5.86
C VAL A 151 13.53 -1.01 5.36
N ILE A 152 13.63 -0.76 4.05
CA ILE A 152 12.88 0.29 3.38
C ILE A 152 11.57 -0.31 2.89
N VAL A 153 10.47 0.37 3.16
CA VAL A 153 9.15 -0.01 2.65
C VAL A 153 8.51 1.18 1.96
N ALA A 154 7.98 0.95 0.76
CA ALA A 154 7.21 1.94 0.03
C ALA A 154 5.78 1.45 -0.25
N TYR A 155 4.83 2.35 -0.12
CA TYR A 155 3.42 2.15 -0.46
C TYR A 155 2.86 3.43 -1.09
N GLU A 156 2.37 3.32 -2.32
CA GLU A 156 1.93 4.47 -3.12
C GLU A 156 2.99 5.59 -3.21
N ASN A 157 2.78 6.70 -2.50
CA ASN A 157 3.69 7.85 -2.48
C ASN A 157 4.58 7.89 -1.23
N ASP A 158 4.33 7.03 -0.25
CA ASP A 158 5.02 7.05 1.03
C ASP A 158 6.20 6.07 0.99
N VAL A 159 7.36 6.52 1.47
CA VAL A 159 8.57 5.71 1.65
C VAL A 159 9.02 5.88 3.09
N VAL A 160 9.32 4.76 3.75
CA VAL A 160 9.86 4.76 5.12
C VAL A 160 11.05 3.81 5.22
N MET A 161 11.91 4.04 6.19
CA MET A 161 13.05 3.18 6.49
C MET A 161 13.15 2.97 7.99
N GLU A 162 12.96 1.73 8.44
CA GLU A 162 13.01 1.37 9.86
C GLU A 162 13.92 0.17 10.11
N GLU A 163 14.08 -0.21 11.38
CA GLU A 163 14.97 -1.31 11.79
C GLU A 163 14.51 -2.68 11.30
N ASN A 164 13.20 -2.84 11.11
CA ASN A 164 12.60 -4.07 10.63
C ASN A 164 11.30 -3.79 9.84
N LEU A 165 10.75 -4.85 9.25
CA LEU A 165 9.52 -4.76 8.45
C LEU A 165 8.31 -4.32 9.29
N GLU A 166 8.16 -4.83 10.52
CA GLU A 166 7.03 -4.51 11.39
C GLU A 166 7.00 -3.01 11.73
N ALA A 167 8.13 -2.44 12.16
CA ALA A 167 8.27 -1.02 12.43
C ALA A 167 7.99 -0.17 11.19
N SER A 168 8.45 -0.61 10.01
CA SER A 168 8.18 0.07 8.73
C SER A 168 6.68 0.09 8.41
N LEU A 169 6.00 -1.05 8.59
CA LEU A 169 4.55 -1.17 8.38
C LEU A 169 3.77 -0.33 9.39
N LEU A 170 4.18 -0.30 10.66
CA LEU A 170 3.58 0.56 11.68
C LEU A 170 3.78 2.04 11.36
N ARG A 171 4.93 2.45 10.84
CA ARG A 171 5.16 3.84 10.42
C ARG A 171 4.30 4.22 9.21
N LEU A 172 4.15 3.33 8.23
CA LEU A 172 3.31 3.57 7.04
C LEU A 172 1.81 3.59 7.34
N PHE A 173 1.32 2.65 8.16
CA PHE A 173 -0.11 2.39 8.31
C PHE A 173 -0.65 2.69 9.72
N GLY A 174 0.20 2.67 10.75
CA GLY A 174 -0.19 2.84 12.15
C GLY A 174 -0.72 4.25 12.45
N GLN A 175 -0.22 5.28 11.76
CA GLN A 175 -0.71 6.66 11.90
C GLN A 175 -1.93 6.96 11.02
N ARG A 176 -2.11 6.20 9.92
CA ARG A 176 -3.23 6.38 8.98
C ARG A 176 -4.60 6.03 9.56
N ARG A 177 -4.68 5.39 10.73
CA ARG A 177 -5.93 5.21 11.48
C ARG A 177 -6.51 6.51 12.07
N ILE A 178 -5.80 7.65 12.01
CA ILE A 178 -6.30 8.94 12.53
C ILE A 178 -6.70 9.92 11.41
N THR A 179 -6.34 9.69 10.15
CA THR A 179 -6.68 10.59 9.04
C THR A 179 -7.65 9.95 8.05
N ALA A 180 -8.88 9.70 8.51
CA ALA A 180 -10.02 9.73 7.61
C ALA A 180 -10.21 11.19 7.13
N VAL A 181 -9.63 11.48 5.97
CA VAL A 181 -9.98 12.58 5.04
C VAL A 181 -10.48 13.88 5.67
N LYS A 182 -9.56 14.79 6.03
CA LYS A 182 -9.88 16.22 6.07
C LYS A 182 -9.87 16.74 4.63
N VAL A 183 -11.03 16.71 3.97
CA VAL A 183 -11.20 17.42 2.69
C VAL A 183 -11.21 18.92 3.01
N GLU A 184 -10.12 19.61 2.71
CA GLU A 184 -10.17 21.06 2.52
C GLU A 184 -10.85 21.33 1.16
N GLN A 185 -12.11 21.74 1.20
CA GLN A 185 -12.78 22.34 0.05
C GLN A 185 -12.49 23.84 0.01
N PRO A 186 -12.19 24.41 -1.18
CA PRO A 186 -11.88 25.81 -1.33
C PRO A 186 -13.11 26.67 -1.04
N PHE A 187 -12.88 27.76 -0.30
CA PHE A 187 -13.89 28.74 0.06
C PHE A 187 -14.32 29.53 -1.18
N LEU A 188 -15.55 29.29 -1.67
CA LEU A 188 -16.27 30.24 -2.51
C LEU A 188 -17.44 30.81 -1.71
N ALA A 189 -17.36 32.11 -1.43
CA ALA A 189 -18.42 32.89 -0.83
C ALA A 189 -19.60 33.05 -1.81
N GLY A 190 -20.82 32.71 -1.36
CA GLY A 190 -22.05 32.91 -2.14
C GLY A 190 -23.32 32.52 -1.38
N LYS A 191 -23.96 33.54 -0.78
CA LYS A 191 -25.29 33.68 -0.17
C LYS A 191 -26.32 32.51 -0.12
N ALA A 192 -26.89 32.40 1.09
CA ALA A 192 -28.31 32.16 1.42
C ALA A 192 -28.98 30.86 0.95
N GLY A 193 -28.74 29.81 1.74
CA GLY A 193 -29.52 28.60 1.88
C GLY A 193 -28.84 27.78 2.96
N VAL A 194 -29.56 27.18 3.91
CA VAL A 194 -28.94 26.34 4.95
C VAL A 194 -28.10 25.30 4.23
N SER A 195 -26.78 25.38 4.36
CA SER A 195 -25.91 24.55 3.54
C SER A 195 -26.04 23.10 4.00
N ILE A 196 -25.93 22.15 3.08
CA ILE A 196 -25.93 20.70 3.40
C ILE A 196 -24.92 20.40 4.52
N GLY A 197 -23.80 21.12 4.55
CA GLY A 197 -22.80 21.03 5.61
C GLY A 197 -23.22 21.63 6.98
N GLN A 198 -24.22 22.50 7.04
CA GLN A 198 -24.83 22.94 8.30
C GLN A 198 -25.82 21.90 8.84
N LEU A 199 -26.67 21.31 7.98
CA LEU A 199 -27.58 20.23 8.38
C LEU A 199 -26.81 18.99 8.84
N ALA A 200 -25.72 18.62 8.14
CA ALA A 200 -24.86 17.50 8.55
C ALA A 200 -24.22 17.73 9.93
N ARG A 201 -23.79 18.96 10.24
CA ARG A 201 -23.25 19.33 11.56
C ARG A 201 -24.31 19.40 12.65
N GLU A 202 -25.55 19.63 12.30
CA GLU A 202 -26.68 19.59 13.22
C GLU A 202 -27.05 18.14 13.55
N ALA A 203 -27.18 17.28 12.52
CA ALA A 203 -27.40 15.84 12.68
C ALA A 203 -26.32 15.18 13.56
N MET A 204 -25.04 15.51 13.32
CA MET A 204 -23.93 14.97 14.12
C MET A 204 -24.04 15.35 15.60
N ARG A 205 -24.42 16.60 15.92
CA ARG A 205 -24.62 17.05 17.31
C ARG A 205 -25.81 16.38 17.98
N ILE A 206 -26.87 16.07 17.23
CA ILE A 206 -28.03 15.35 17.75
C ILE A 206 -27.64 13.90 18.09
N PHE A 207 -26.85 13.27 17.22
CA PHE A 207 -26.34 11.91 17.45
C PHE A 207 -25.41 11.82 18.66
N GLU A 208 -24.53 12.81 18.87
CA GLU A 208 -23.67 12.87 20.06
C GLU A 208 -24.49 12.96 21.35
N ARG A 209 -25.52 13.82 21.38
CA ARG A 209 -26.43 13.94 22.53
C ARG A 209 -27.25 12.68 22.77
N ALA A 210 -27.65 11.96 21.72
CA ALA A 210 -28.28 10.66 21.84
C ALA A 210 -27.34 9.67 22.54
N ASN A 211 -26.09 9.56 22.09
CA ASN A 211 -25.11 8.65 22.70
C ASN A 211 -24.81 9.00 24.17
N ASP A 212 -24.78 10.29 24.52
CA ASP A 212 -24.61 10.72 25.91
C ASP A 212 -25.82 10.38 26.78
N ALA A 213 -27.04 10.55 26.28
CA ALA A 213 -28.28 10.14 26.96
C ALA A 213 -28.31 8.61 27.17
N GLN A 214 -27.87 7.82 26.17
CA GLN A 214 -27.77 6.37 26.29
C GLN A 214 -26.75 5.95 27.37
N ARG A 215 -25.59 6.62 27.42
CA ARG A 215 -24.55 6.35 28.44
C ARG A 215 -25.01 6.69 29.85
N GLN A 216 -25.89 7.68 29.99
CA GLN A 216 -26.47 8.11 31.27
C GLN A 216 -27.72 7.31 31.65
N GLY A 217 -28.15 6.35 30.82
CA GLY A 217 -29.34 5.54 31.06
C GLY A 217 -30.68 6.29 30.87
N ASP A 218 -30.65 7.46 30.25
CA ASP A 218 -31.84 8.25 29.90
C ASP A 218 -32.42 7.77 28.56
N TRP A 219 -33.22 6.71 28.64
CA TRP A 219 -33.86 6.10 27.47
C TRP A 219 -34.95 6.97 26.84
N ALA A 220 -35.59 7.85 27.62
CA ALA A 220 -36.59 8.77 27.11
C ALA A 220 -35.94 9.90 26.28
N GLY A 221 -34.87 10.50 26.79
CA GLY A 221 -34.07 11.49 26.07
C GLY A 221 -33.40 10.92 24.82
N TYR A 222 -32.90 9.68 24.89
CA TYR A 222 -32.37 8.96 23.72
C TYR A 222 -33.40 8.83 22.59
N GLY A 223 -34.62 8.38 22.92
CA GLY A 223 -35.70 8.21 21.94
C GLY A 223 -36.12 9.53 21.27
N GLU A 224 -36.09 10.64 22.02
CA GLU A 224 -36.38 11.96 21.47
C GLU A 224 -35.28 12.47 20.53
N HIS A 225 -34.01 12.26 20.90
CA HIS A 225 -32.89 12.60 20.04
C HIS A 225 -32.85 11.78 18.75
N LEU A 226 -33.25 10.50 18.79
CA LEU A 226 -33.31 9.65 17.61
C LEU A 226 -34.36 10.14 16.59
N LYS A 227 -35.55 10.58 17.05
CA LYS A 227 -36.57 11.18 16.18
C LYS A 227 -36.09 12.47 15.52
N ARG A 228 -35.44 13.35 16.29
CA ARG A 228 -34.87 14.60 15.76
C ARG A 228 -33.74 14.36 14.76
N LEU A 229 -32.98 13.28 14.93
CA LEU A 229 -31.95 12.87 13.99
C LEU A 229 -32.58 12.40 12.67
N GLU A 230 -33.63 11.59 12.72
CA GLU A 230 -34.37 11.12 11.55
C GLU A 230 -34.93 12.29 10.73
N GLU A 231 -35.59 13.26 11.38
CA GLU A 231 -36.09 14.47 10.72
C GLU A 231 -34.97 15.30 10.06
N ALA A 232 -33.79 15.39 10.70
CA ALA A 232 -32.64 16.09 10.14
C ALA A 232 -32.04 15.37 8.93
N LEU A 233 -32.03 14.04 8.94
CA LEU A 233 -31.56 13.20 7.82
C LEU A 233 -32.55 13.21 6.65
N GLU A 234 -33.86 13.23 6.90
CA GLU A 234 -34.87 13.38 5.84
C GLU A 234 -34.74 14.73 5.12
N ARG A 235 -34.41 15.80 5.85
CA ARG A 235 -34.14 17.13 5.26
C ARG A 235 -32.84 17.17 4.46
N LEU A 236 -31.88 16.30 4.76
CA LEU A 236 -30.64 16.12 4.00
C LEU A 236 -30.85 15.29 2.73
N ALA A 237 -31.83 14.38 2.74
CA ALA A 237 -32.13 13.48 1.63
C ALA A 237 -33.04 14.09 0.56
N ARG A 238 -33.65 15.24 0.82
CA ARG A 238 -34.44 16.04 -0.15
C ARG A 238 -33.57 17.04 -0.89
#